data_AF-A0A9D6NW17-F1
#
_entry.id   AF-A0A9D6NW17-F1
#
_cell.length_a   1.000
_cell.length_b   1.000
_cell.length_c   1.000
_cell.angle_alpha   90.00
_cell.angle_beta   90.00
_cell.angle_gamma   90.00
#
_symmetry.space_group_name_H-M   'P 1'
#
loop_
_entity.id
_entity.type
_entity.pdbx_description
1 polymer ?
#
loop_
_entity_poly.entity_id
_entity_poly.type
_entity_poly.pdbx_seq_one_letter_code
_entity_poly.pdbx_strand_id
1 'polypeptide(L)'
;VAGGTGEGVIAAADETGHFAIGVDSDQDYLAPGHVLTSMLKRADVAVFQLIQRTVNGEPAGGILRLGLANGGIDLSPMIYTRHLIPRDVSEQLAQIRQMILDGAITVTDITMF
;
A
#
# COMPACT_ATOMS: atom_id res chain seq x y z
N VAL A 1 -4.26 -11.52 6.82
CA VAL A 1 -2.95 -11.29 6.17
C VAL A 1 -2.38 -12.64 5.77
N ALA A 2 -1.92 -12.83 4.54
CA ALA A 2 -1.34 -14.08 4.06
C ALA A 2 0.21 -14.09 4.04
N GLY A 3 0.87 -12.94 4.27
CA GLY A 3 2.33 -12.85 4.31
C GLY A 3 2.99 -13.49 3.09
N GLY A 4 4.06 -14.26 3.29
CA GLY A 4 4.76 -14.99 2.23
C GLY A 4 3.90 -16.00 1.46
N THR A 5 2.78 -16.47 2.02
CA THR A 5 1.84 -17.32 1.26
C THR A 5 1.23 -16.57 0.07
N GLY A 6 1.15 -15.24 0.12
CA GLY A 6 0.71 -14.41 -1.00
C GLY A 6 1.62 -14.50 -2.24
N GLU A 7 2.89 -14.86 -2.08
CA GLU A 7 3.81 -15.05 -3.20
C GLU A 7 3.37 -16.19 -4.12
N GLY A 8 2.70 -17.21 -3.58
CA GLY A 8 2.11 -18.28 -4.39
C GLY A 8 0.99 -17.79 -5.32
N VAL A 9 0.24 -16.76 -4.91
CA VAL A 9 -0.77 -16.11 -5.79
C VAL A 9 -0.08 -15.33 -6.90
N ILE A 10 1.02 -14.65 -6.59
CA ILE A 10 1.81 -13.90 -7.58
C ILE A 10 2.45 -14.87 -8.59
N ALA A 11 3.04 -15.97 -8.12
CA ALA A 11 3.59 -17.01 -8.98
C ALA A 11 2.51 -17.63 -9.88
N ALA A 12 1.33 -17.94 -9.34
CA ALA A 12 0.23 -18.46 -10.15
C ALA A 12 -0.27 -17.45 -11.20
N ALA A 13 -0.23 -16.14 -10.90
CA ALA A 13 -0.59 -15.10 -11.86
C ALA A 13 0.37 -15.08 -13.06
N ASP A 14 1.69 -15.21 -12.80
CA ASP A 14 2.73 -15.35 -13.83
C ASP A 14 2.50 -16.62 -14.68
N GLU A 15 2.34 -17.77 -14.03
CA GLU A 15 2.17 -19.07 -14.70
C GLU A 15 0.91 -19.14 -15.58
N THR A 16 -0.14 -18.43 -15.19
CA THR A 16 -1.45 -18.50 -15.86
C THR A 16 -1.76 -17.28 -16.74
N GLY A 17 -0.83 -16.31 -16.83
CA GLY A 17 -1.02 -15.11 -17.63
C GLY A 17 -2.05 -14.12 -17.07
N HIS A 18 -2.30 -14.16 -15.76
CA HIS A 18 -3.21 -13.25 -15.06
C HIS A 18 -2.43 -12.15 -14.34
N PHE A 19 -3.17 -11.22 -13.71
CA PHE A 19 -2.60 -10.14 -12.93
C PHE A 19 -2.81 -10.35 -11.42
N ALA A 20 -1.88 -9.84 -10.63
CA ALA A 20 -1.95 -9.81 -9.18
C ALA A 20 -1.76 -8.37 -8.64
N ILE A 21 -2.19 -8.16 -7.40
CA ILE A 21 -1.89 -6.97 -6.61
C ILE A 21 -1.15 -7.43 -5.35
N GLY A 22 0.05 -6.90 -5.13
CA GLY A 22 0.84 -7.17 -3.94
C GLY A 22 0.38 -6.41 -2.71
N VAL A 23 0.91 -6.77 -1.54
CA VAL A 23 0.57 -6.15 -0.25
C VAL A 23 1.81 -6.03 0.63
N ASP A 24 1.82 -4.98 1.46
CA ASP A 24 2.82 -4.59 2.44
C ASP A 24 4.10 -4.00 1.82
N SER A 25 4.68 -4.65 0.81
CA SER A 25 5.91 -4.21 0.13
C SER A 25 5.71 -4.10 -1.38
N ASP A 26 6.64 -3.42 -2.06
CA ASP A 26 6.70 -3.47 -3.53
C ASP A 26 7.11 -4.88 -3.94
N GLN A 27 6.20 -5.57 -4.62
CA GLN A 27 6.34 -6.98 -5.02
C GLN A 27 6.37 -7.13 -6.55
N ASP A 28 6.46 -6.02 -7.28
CA ASP A 28 6.43 -6.00 -8.74
C ASP A 28 7.52 -6.90 -9.36
N TYR A 29 8.67 -6.99 -8.69
CA TYR A 29 9.81 -7.81 -9.11
C TYR A 29 9.57 -9.34 -9.04
N LEU A 30 8.56 -9.80 -8.32
CA LEU A 30 8.31 -11.24 -8.14
C LEU A 30 7.70 -11.88 -9.39
N ALA A 31 6.93 -11.11 -10.16
CA ALA A 31 6.39 -11.53 -11.45
C ALA A 31 6.30 -10.30 -12.39
N PRO A 32 7.43 -9.88 -12.99
CA PRO A 32 7.48 -8.67 -13.81
C PRO A 32 6.45 -8.71 -14.95
N GLY A 33 5.60 -7.68 -15.02
CA GLY A 33 4.52 -7.60 -16.01
C GLY A 33 3.20 -8.20 -15.53
N HIS A 34 3.19 -8.95 -14.43
CA HIS A 34 1.99 -9.61 -13.88
C HIS A 34 1.53 -9.01 -12.54
N VAL A 35 2.34 -8.19 -11.87
CA VAL A 35 1.90 -7.44 -10.67
C VAL A 35 1.57 -5.99 -11.07
N LEU A 36 0.29 -5.61 -11.04
CA LEU A 36 -0.14 -4.28 -11.49
C LEU A 36 0.25 -3.16 -10.52
N THR A 37 0.26 -3.46 -9.22
CA THR A 37 0.70 -2.57 -8.13
C THR A 37 0.78 -3.38 -6.83
N SER A 38 1.35 -2.79 -5.78
CA SER A 38 1.21 -3.25 -4.41
C SER A 38 0.59 -2.16 -3.53
N MET A 39 -0.29 -2.54 -2.61
CA MET A 39 -0.63 -1.67 -1.48
C MET A 39 0.53 -1.71 -0.48
N LEU A 40 1.30 -0.64 -0.43
CA LEU A 40 2.45 -0.49 0.47
C LEU A 40 1.95 -0.20 1.88
N LYS A 41 2.44 -0.95 2.86
CA LYS A 41 2.29 -0.65 4.28
C LYS A 41 3.63 -0.19 4.81
N ARG A 42 3.75 1.09 5.15
CA ARG A 42 5.00 1.72 5.57
C ARG A 42 5.31 1.43 7.05
N ALA A 43 5.55 0.15 7.34
CA ALA A 43 5.97 -0.30 8.67
C ALA A 43 7.30 0.36 9.09
N ASP A 44 8.17 0.67 8.13
CA ASP A 44 9.38 1.48 8.33
C ASP A 44 9.08 2.86 8.91
N VAL A 45 8.06 3.56 8.37
CA VAL A 45 7.60 4.85 8.89
C VAL A 45 7.04 4.69 10.30
N ALA A 46 6.25 3.64 10.55
CA ALA A 46 5.68 3.37 11.87
C ALA A 46 6.77 3.13 12.93
N VAL A 47 7.74 2.27 12.63
CA VAL A 47 8.85 1.93 13.53
C VAL A 47 9.73 3.15 13.77
N PHE A 48 10.06 3.89 12.71
CA PHE A 48 10.86 5.12 12.83
C PHE A 48 10.18 6.14 13.74
N GLN A 49 8.88 6.41 13.54
CA GLN A 49 8.14 7.34 14.38
C GLN A 49 8.08 6.88 15.83
N LEU A 50 7.87 5.58 16.11
CA LEU A 50 7.86 5.06 17.47
C LEU A 50 9.22 5.25 18.17
N ILE A 51 10.33 4.97 17.47
CA ILE A 51 11.68 5.16 18.00
C ILE A 51 11.92 6.65 18.25
N GLN A 52 11.57 7.52 17.29
CA GLN A 52 11.75 8.96 17.40
C GLN A 52 11.01 9.53 18.61
N ARG A 53 9.74 9.15 18.81
CA ARG A 53 8.94 9.54 19.98
C ARG A 53 9.61 9.11 21.29
N THR A 54 10.10 7.87 21.32
CA THR A 54 10.80 7.33 22.50
C THR A 54 12.07 8.11 22.82
N VAL A 55 12.90 8.40 21.81
CA VAL A 55 14.14 9.19 21.97
C VAL A 55 13.84 10.61 22.43
N ASN A 56 12.74 11.20 21.95
CA ASN A 56 12.30 12.54 22.35
C ASN A 56 11.65 12.59 23.75
N GLY A 57 11.51 11.45 24.43
CA GLY A 57 10.87 11.38 25.75
C GLY A 57 9.35 11.54 25.71
N GLU A 58 8.72 11.33 24.55
CA GLU A 58 7.27 11.35 24.43
C GLU A 58 6.63 10.12 25.10
N PRO A 59 5.38 10.22 25.60
CA PRO A 59 4.69 9.07 26.17
C PRO A 59 4.57 7.91 25.17
N ALA A 60 4.94 6.70 25.60
CA ALA A 60 4.91 5.48 24.77
C ALA A 60 3.51 4.92 24.49
N GLY A 61 2.48 5.45 25.17
CA GLY A 61 1.09 4.99 25.01
C GLY A 61 0.35 5.63 23.83
N GLY A 62 -0.84 5.10 23.57
CA GLY A 62 -1.78 5.62 22.57
C GLY A 62 -1.79 4.86 21.24
N ILE A 63 -2.64 5.30 20.33
CA ILE A 63 -2.80 4.70 19.00
C ILE A 63 -2.07 5.59 17.98
N LEU A 64 -1.06 5.02 17.30
CA LEU A 64 -0.47 5.65 16.13
C LEU A 64 -1.26 5.23 14.88
N ARG A 65 -2.04 6.17 14.32
CA ARG A 65 -2.83 5.93 13.10
C ARG A 65 -2.07 6.40 11.87
N LEU A 66 -1.83 5.47 10.95
CA LEU A 66 -1.06 5.70 9.72
C LEU A 66 -1.93 5.37 8.51
N GLY A 67 -1.98 6.30 7.54
CA GLY A 67 -2.80 6.25 6.35
C GLY A 67 -2.18 7.08 5.22
N LEU A 68 -2.96 7.39 4.18
CA LEU A 68 -2.45 8.16 3.03
C LEU A 68 -1.90 9.53 3.43
N ALA A 69 -2.58 10.24 4.34
CA ALA A 69 -2.24 11.61 4.73
C ALA A 69 -0.87 11.75 5.42
N ASN A 70 -0.37 10.69 6.05
CA ASN A 70 0.91 10.70 6.76
C ASN A 70 1.91 9.68 6.21
N GLY A 71 1.70 9.23 4.96
CA GLY A 71 2.61 8.31 4.28
C GLY A 71 2.66 6.92 4.91
N GLY A 72 1.65 6.54 5.70
CA GLY A 72 1.51 5.22 6.29
C GLY A 72 1.23 4.11 5.30
N ILE A 73 0.57 4.44 4.20
CA ILE A 73 0.27 3.56 3.10
C ILE A 73 0.45 4.29 1.77
N ASP A 74 0.70 3.54 0.70
CA ASP A 74 0.71 4.06 -0.67
C ASP A 74 0.49 2.93 -1.71
N LEU A 75 0.50 3.27 -2.99
CA LEU A 75 0.65 2.31 -4.09
C LEU A 75 2.11 2.24 -4.53
N SER A 76 2.55 1.07 -4.99
CA SER A 76 3.89 0.91 -5.55
C SER A 76 4.04 1.67 -6.88
N PRO A 77 5.28 1.93 -7.35
CA PRO A 77 5.52 2.71 -8.57
C PRO A 77 5.12 2.02 -9.87
N MET A 78 4.78 0.73 -9.84
CA MET A 78 4.38 -0.07 -11.01
C MET A 78 5.50 -0.15 -12.06
N ILE A 79 6.75 -0.35 -11.65
CA ILE A 79 7.94 -0.27 -12.51
C ILE A 79 7.81 -1.15 -13.77
N TYR A 80 7.25 -2.36 -13.66
CA TYR A 80 7.13 -3.29 -14.78
C TYR A 80 5.77 -3.23 -15.49
N THR A 81 4.76 -2.62 -14.88
CA THR A 81 3.37 -2.65 -15.38
C THR A 81 2.78 -1.27 -15.67
N ARG A 82 3.50 -0.17 -15.42
CA ARG A 82 2.99 1.20 -15.60
C ARG A 82 2.43 1.46 -16.99
N HIS A 83 3.05 0.90 -18.01
CA HIS A 83 2.65 1.03 -19.41
C HIS A 83 1.33 0.29 -19.74
N LEU A 84 0.92 -0.66 -18.90
CA LEU A 84 -0.36 -1.38 -19.00
C LEU A 84 -1.51 -0.58 -18.39
N ILE A 85 -1.22 0.39 -17.53
CA ILE A 85 -2.25 1.20 -16.84
C ILE A 85 -2.66 2.37 -17.74
N PRO A 86 -3.93 2.42 -18.19
CA PRO A 86 -4.41 3.52 -19.00
C PRO A 86 -4.31 4.87 -18.27
N ARG A 87 -4.22 5.94 -19.06
CA ARG A 87 -4.06 7.30 -18.53
C ARG A 87 -5.27 7.73 -17.68
N ASP A 88 -6.48 7.45 -18.16
CA ASP A 88 -7.73 7.74 -17.47
C ASP A 88 -7.82 6.99 -16.13
N VAL A 89 -7.37 5.73 -16.07
CA VAL A 89 -7.28 4.98 -14.80
C VAL A 89 -6.28 5.63 -13.85
N SER A 90 -5.12 6.07 -14.35
CA SER A 90 -4.13 6.78 -13.53
C SER A 90 -4.66 8.10 -12.97
N GLU A 91 -5.43 8.84 -13.77
CA GLU A 91 -6.07 10.09 -13.36
C GLU A 91 -7.17 9.84 -12.33
N GLN A 92 -7.99 8.79 -12.51
CA GLN A 92 -9.00 8.37 -11.53
C GLN A 92 -8.38 7.97 -10.20
N LEU A 93 -7.27 7.22 -10.21
CA LEU A 93 -6.55 6.85 -8.98
C LEU A 93 -6.04 8.09 -8.23
N ALA A 94 -5.49 9.08 -8.95
CA ALA A 94 -5.05 10.33 -8.35
C ALA A 94 -6.23 11.12 -7.76
N GLN A 95 -7.37 11.18 -8.47
CA GLN A 95 -8.57 11.84 -7.98
C GLN A 95 -9.13 11.16 -6.73
N ILE A 96 -9.25 9.83 -6.72
CA ILE A 96 -9.73 9.06 -5.56
C ILE A 96 -8.80 9.26 -4.37
N ARG A 97 -7.47 9.24 -4.58
CA ARG A 97 -6.50 9.54 -3.53
C ARG A 97 -6.78 10.90 -2.90
N GLN A 98 -6.98 11.92 -3.73
CA GLN A 98 -7.28 13.27 -3.25
C GLN A 98 -8.61 13.33 -2.50
N MET A 99 -9.66 12.66 -3.01
CA MET A 99 -10.95 12.58 -2.32
C MET A 99 -10.86 11.89 -0.96
N ILE A 100 -9.98 10.90 -0.79
CA ILE A 100 -9.72 10.28 0.51
C ILE A 100 -8.98 11.25 1.44
N LEU A 101 -7.97 11.96 0.94
CA LEU A 101 -7.22 12.95 1.70
C LEU A 101 -8.09 14.13 2.17
N ASP A 102 -9.03 14.55 1.33
CA ASP A 102 -9.97 15.64 1.61
C ASP A 102 -11.18 15.18 2.46
N GLY A 103 -11.30 13.88 2.74
CA GLY A 103 -12.40 13.30 3.50
C GLY A 103 -13.72 13.14 2.74
N ALA A 104 -13.75 13.50 1.45
CA ALA A 104 -14.91 13.27 0.58
C ALA A 104 -15.22 11.77 0.39
N ILE A 105 -14.18 10.92 0.41
CA ILE A 105 -14.30 9.47 0.54
C ILE A 105 -13.76 9.08 1.92
N THR A 106 -14.62 8.50 2.74
CA THR A 106 -14.20 7.88 4.01
C THR A 106 -14.10 6.37 3.83
N VAL A 107 -12.92 5.82 4.10
CA VAL A 107 -12.70 4.37 4.12
C VAL A 107 -13.09 3.85 5.50
N THR A 108 -14.13 3.01 5.56
CA THR A 108 -14.63 2.47 6.82
C THR A 108 -13.64 1.50 7.45
N ASP A 109 -13.24 1.80 8.69
CA ASP A 109 -12.54 0.84 9.54
C ASP A 109 -13.58 0.07 10.36
N ILE A 110 -13.82 -1.19 9.98
CA ILE A 110 -14.80 -2.08 10.64
C ILE A 110 -14.39 -2.51 12.06
N THR A 111 -13.18 -2.15 12.50
CA THR A 111 -12.68 -2.44 13.85
C THR A 111 -12.84 -1.27 14.80
N MET A 112 -13.24 -0.09 14.31
CA MET A 112 -13.60 1.05 15.15
C MET A 112 -15.06 0.94 15.58
N PHE A 113 -15.28 0.35 16.76
CA PHE A 113 -16.51 0.48 17.56
C PHE A 113 -16.26 1.41 18.75
#